data_AF-A0A418IJK0-F1
#
_entry.id   AF-A0A418IJK0-F1
#
_cell.length_a   1.000
_cell.length_b   1.000
_cell.length_c   1.000
_cell.angle_alpha   90.00
_cell.angle_beta   90.00
_cell.angle_gamma   90.00
#
_symmetry.space_group_name_H-M   'P 1'
#
loop_
_entity.id
_entity.type
_entity.pdbx_description
1 polymer ?
#
loop_
_entity_poly.entity_id
_entity_poly.type
_entity_poly.pdbx_seq_one_letter_code
_entity_poly.pdbx_strand_id
1 'polypeptide(L)'
;MKRIELIVDAPMASPRPRFRNVGTYVQTYMPAKYTNHKRMLRQQMPYMMIDKPIRLTIEFHFPLLKSWSKKKHVAMVGQYKRTKPDIDNLIKTVLDAANGRIWQDDNQIVEIRSFKKYAETPKVIMELEYWSDLNE
;
A
#
# COMPACT_ATOMS: atom_id res chain seq x y z
N MET A 1 -11.51 -4.38 15.11
CA MET A 1 -10.82 -4.51 13.82
C MET A 1 -11.61 -3.78 12.73
N LYS A 2 -10.95 -2.93 11.93
CA LYS A 2 -11.59 -2.17 10.85
C LYS A 2 -10.90 -2.46 9.52
N ARG A 3 -11.68 -2.90 8.53
CA ARG A 3 -11.17 -3.29 7.20
C ARG A 3 -11.46 -2.20 6.17
N ILE A 4 -10.46 -1.90 5.34
CA ILE A 4 -10.52 -0.92 4.26
C ILE A 4 -10.03 -1.60 2.99
N GLU A 5 -10.83 -1.53 1.92
CA GLU A 5 -10.42 -2.03 0.60
C GLU A 5 -10.13 -0.85 -0.33
N LEU A 6 -8.95 -0.87 -0.93
CA LEU A 6 -8.46 0.16 -1.84
C LEU A 6 -8.33 -0.46 -3.24
N ILE A 7 -9.10 0.06 -4.18
CA ILE A 7 -9.12 -0.38 -5.58
C ILE A 7 -7.93 0.26 -6.30
N VAL A 8 -7.15 -0.57 -6.99
CA VAL A 8 -5.97 -0.16 -7.75
C VAL A 8 -5.84 -1.01 -9.01
N ASP A 9 -5.26 -0.48 -10.09
CA ASP A 9 -4.92 -1.32 -11.26
C ASP A 9 -3.83 -2.35 -10.94
N ALA A 10 -2.84 -1.93 -10.15
CA ALA A 10 -1.81 -2.79 -9.58
C ALA A 10 -1.19 -2.08 -8.36
N PRO A 11 -0.89 -2.80 -7.26
CA PRO A 11 -0.13 -2.23 -6.16
C PRO A 11 1.24 -1.72 -6.61
N MET A 12 1.61 -0.51 -6.16
CA MET A 12 2.84 0.16 -6.59
C MET A 12 3.81 0.35 -5.43
N ALA A 13 5.07 -0.03 -5.63
CA ALA A 13 6.12 0.28 -4.68
C ALA A 13 6.51 1.76 -4.71
N SER A 14 6.94 2.27 -3.57
CA SER A 14 7.55 3.59 -3.46
C SER A 14 8.85 3.61 -4.25
N PRO A 15 8.95 4.42 -5.33
CA PRO A 15 10.19 4.54 -6.08
C PRO A 15 11.19 5.38 -5.29
N ARG A 16 12.48 5.19 -5.57
CA ARG A 16 13.50 6.10 -5.05
C ARG A 16 13.28 7.51 -5.62
N PRO A 17 13.54 8.57 -4.82
CA PRO A 17 13.51 9.93 -5.32
C PRO A 17 14.42 10.08 -6.55
N ARG A 18 13.97 10.88 -7.51
CA ARG A 18 14.75 11.26 -8.69
C ARG A 18 15.34 12.64 -8.49
N PHE A 19 16.45 12.88 -9.17
CA PHE A 19 17.17 14.14 -9.13
C PHE A 19 17.18 14.75 -10.53
N ARG A 20 16.99 16.06 -10.62
CA ARG A 20 17.18 16.83 -11.86
C ARG A 20 17.87 18.14 -11.54
N ASN A 21 18.67 18.64 -12.47
CA ASN A 21 19.24 19.97 -12.37
C ASN A 21 18.18 21.02 -12.70
N VAL A 22 18.06 22.03 -11.87
CA VAL A 22 17.21 23.21 -12.09
C VAL A 22 18.09 24.43 -11.90
N GLY A 23 18.58 24.98 -13.00
CA GLY A 23 19.59 26.04 -12.96
C GLY A 23 20.86 25.57 -12.22
N THR A 24 21.20 26.24 -11.14
CA THR A 24 22.40 25.99 -10.33
C THR A 24 22.21 24.96 -9.21
N TYR A 25 20.99 24.47 -8.96
CA TYR A 25 20.70 23.52 -7.87
C TYR A 25 20.11 22.20 -8.36
N VAL A 26 20.26 21.17 -7.53
CA VAL A 26 19.65 19.85 -7.75
C VAL A 26 18.29 19.80 -7.05
N GLN A 27 17.22 19.52 -7.79
CA GLN A 27 15.90 19.30 -7.24
C GLN A 27 15.60 17.81 -7.14
N THR A 28 15.23 17.38 -5.92
CA THR A 28 14.72 16.04 -5.66
C THR A 28 13.20 16.01 -5.88
N TYR A 29 12.70 15.01 -6.60
CA TYR A 29 11.27 14.84 -6.85
C TYR A 29 10.86 13.37 -6.94
N MET A 30 9.60 13.10 -6.63
CA MET A 30 9.00 11.79 -6.87
C MET A 30 8.35 11.72 -8.26
N PRO A 31 8.41 10.57 -8.96
CA PRO A 31 7.75 10.42 -10.25
C PRO A 31 6.24 10.67 -10.17
N ALA A 32 5.69 11.38 -11.18
CA ALA A 32 4.27 11.74 -11.23
C ALA A 32 3.32 10.53 -11.10
N LYS A 33 3.70 9.39 -11.70
CA LYS A 33 2.94 8.14 -11.61
C LYS A 33 2.74 7.69 -10.15
N TYR A 34 3.78 7.80 -9.34
CA TYR A 34 3.73 7.41 -7.93
C TYR A 34 2.93 8.42 -7.10
N THR A 35 3.12 9.73 -7.32
CA THR A 35 2.33 10.75 -6.60
C THR A 35 0.83 10.63 -6.91
N ASN A 36 0.47 10.32 -8.15
CA ASN A 36 -0.93 10.08 -8.55
C ASN A 36 -1.48 8.81 -7.89
N HIS A 37 -0.71 7.72 -7.87
CA HIS A 37 -1.10 6.49 -7.21
C HIS A 37 -1.35 6.72 -5.70
N LYS A 38 -0.45 7.44 -5.01
CA LYS A 38 -0.67 7.82 -3.60
C LYS A 38 -1.93 8.63 -3.39
N ARG A 39 -2.19 9.63 -4.25
CA ARG A 39 -3.40 10.46 -4.17
C ARG A 39 -4.67 9.61 -4.32
N MET A 40 -4.68 8.68 -5.27
CA MET A 40 -5.79 7.76 -5.51
C MET A 40 -6.07 6.86 -4.29
N LEU A 41 -5.02 6.31 -3.66
CA LEU A 41 -5.17 5.54 -2.42
C LEU A 41 -5.78 6.39 -1.31
N ARG A 42 -5.22 7.59 -1.10
CA ARG A 42 -5.67 8.53 -0.05
C ARG A 42 -7.14 8.95 -0.21
N GLN A 43 -7.61 9.13 -1.43
CA GLN A 43 -9.01 9.51 -1.71
C GLN A 43 -10.01 8.41 -1.34
N GLN A 44 -9.60 7.13 -1.44
CA GLN A 44 -10.43 5.99 -1.05
C GLN A 44 -10.38 5.71 0.45
N MET A 45 -9.35 6.21 1.14
CA MET A 45 -9.23 6.06 2.59
C MET A 45 -10.24 6.96 3.33
N PRO A 46 -10.96 6.44 4.33
CA PRO A 46 -11.79 7.24 5.23
C PRO A 46 -10.93 8.20 6.06
N TYR A 47 -11.56 9.25 6.61
CA TYR A 47 -10.91 10.08 7.62
C TYR A 47 -11.12 9.42 8.98
N MET A 48 -10.04 9.12 9.70
CA MET A 48 -10.17 8.55 11.05
C MET A 48 -9.34 9.29 12.10
N MET A 49 -8.12 9.71 11.76
CA MET A 49 -7.19 10.38 12.70
C MET A 49 -7.07 9.66 14.05
N ILE A 50 -6.79 8.36 14.00
CA ILE A 50 -6.56 7.53 15.18
C ILE A 50 -5.31 8.04 15.90
N ASP A 51 -5.38 8.21 17.21
CA ASP A 51 -4.32 8.71 18.11
C ASP A 51 -3.74 7.62 19.03
N LYS A 52 -4.13 6.36 18.83
CA LYS A 52 -3.72 5.19 19.61
C LYS A 52 -2.70 4.33 18.85
N PRO A 53 -2.02 3.39 19.53
CA PRO A 53 -1.18 2.40 18.84
C PRO A 53 -2.00 1.57 17.85
N ILE A 54 -1.39 1.19 16.73
CA ILE A 54 -2.06 0.49 15.62
C ILE A 54 -1.28 -0.77 15.27
N ARG A 55 -2.00 -1.89 15.19
CA ARG A 55 -1.57 -3.08 14.44
C ARG A 55 -2.20 -3.03 13.06
N LEU A 56 -1.38 -3.25 12.04
CA LEU A 56 -1.79 -3.12 10.65
C LEU A 56 -1.51 -4.41 9.88
N THR A 57 -2.54 -5.00 9.29
CA THR A 57 -2.38 -6.03 8.26
C THR A 57 -2.60 -5.42 6.89
N ILE A 58 -1.63 -5.59 5.97
CA ILE A 58 -1.73 -5.11 4.59
C ILE A 58 -1.63 -6.29 3.61
N GLU A 59 -2.69 -6.53 2.85
CA GLU A 59 -2.67 -7.49 1.75
C GLU A 59 -2.54 -6.81 0.40
N PHE A 60 -1.56 -7.23 -0.40
CA PHE A 60 -1.40 -6.77 -1.78
C PHE A 60 -1.90 -7.83 -2.76
N HIS A 61 -2.96 -7.51 -3.48
CA HIS A 61 -3.57 -8.36 -4.51
C HIS A 61 -3.13 -7.84 -5.88
N PHE A 62 -2.24 -8.58 -6.54
CA PHE A 62 -1.70 -8.22 -7.84
C PHE A 62 -2.50 -8.84 -8.98
N PRO A 63 -2.64 -8.16 -10.13
CA PRO A 63 -3.30 -8.75 -11.28
C PRO A 63 -2.46 -9.92 -11.82
N LEU A 64 -3.16 -10.90 -12.40
CA LEU A 64 -2.54 -11.96 -13.18
C LEU A 64 -1.84 -11.40 -14.43
N LEU A 65 -0.74 -12.03 -14.84
CA LEU A 65 -0.04 -11.59 -16.05
C LEU A 65 -0.85 -11.93 -17.30
N LYS A 66 -1.10 -10.91 -18.15
CA LYS A 66 -1.88 -11.05 -19.39
C LYS A 66 -1.31 -12.11 -20.35
N SER A 67 -0.01 -12.35 -20.31
CA SER A 67 0.68 -13.33 -21.16
C SER A 67 0.54 -14.79 -20.69
N TRP A 68 -0.03 -15.04 -19.51
CA TRP A 68 -0.22 -16.40 -19.02
C TRP A 68 -1.41 -17.09 -19.67
N SER A 69 -1.31 -18.40 -19.83
CA SER A 69 -2.43 -19.23 -20.28
C SER A 69 -3.55 -19.27 -19.25
N LYS A 70 -4.79 -19.57 -19.70
CA LYS A 70 -5.96 -19.72 -18.81
C LYS A 70 -5.72 -20.73 -17.68
N LYS A 71 -5.08 -21.86 -17.98
CA LYS A 71 -4.72 -22.87 -16.97
C LYS A 71 -3.80 -22.30 -15.90
N LYS A 72 -2.84 -21.47 -16.30
CA LYS A 72 -1.91 -20.83 -15.37
C LYS A 72 -2.58 -19.70 -14.58
N HIS A 73 -3.54 -18.99 -15.16
CA HIS A 73 -4.36 -18.02 -14.42
C HIS A 73 -5.01 -18.68 -13.22
N VAL A 74 -5.80 -19.72 -13.46
CA VAL A 74 -6.51 -20.47 -12.39
C VAL A 74 -5.54 -21.00 -11.33
N ALA A 75 -4.41 -21.58 -11.75
CA ALA A 75 -3.43 -22.14 -10.82
C ALA A 75 -2.70 -21.08 -9.95
N MET A 76 -2.63 -19.84 -10.43
CA MET A 76 -1.88 -18.77 -9.76
C MET A 76 -2.75 -17.86 -8.89
N VAL A 77 -4.07 -17.87 -9.05
CA VAL A 77 -4.97 -17.13 -8.15
C VAL A 77 -4.71 -17.57 -6.69
N GLY A 78 -4.54 -16.60 -5.80
CA GLY A 78 -4.26 -16.84 -4.39
C GLY A 78 -2.80 -17.16 -4.06
N GLN A 79 -1.97 -17.50 -5.06
CA GLN A 79 -0.56 -17.86 -4.84
C GLN A 79 0.29 -16.63 -4.50
N TYR A 80 1.27 -16.81 -3.62
CA TYR A 80 2.18 -15.73 -3.24
C TYR A 80 3.02 -15.25 -4.43
N LYS A 81 3.11 -13.92 -4.55
CA LYS A 81 3.85 -13.27 -5.62
C LYS A 81 5.30 -13.07 -5.19
N ARG A 82 6.23 -13.87 -5.71
CA ARG A 82 7.67 -13.74 -5.41
C ARG A 82 8.37 -12.59 -6.14
N THR A 83 7.86 -12.15 -7.29
CA THR A 83 8.55 -11.15 -8.13
C THR A 83 8.35 -9.71 -7.62
N LYS A 84 9.20 -8.78 -8.07
CA LYS A 84 9.07 -7.33 -7.82
C LYS A 84 7.65 -6.81 -8.08
N PRO A 85 7.18 -5.79 -7.36
CA PRO A 85 7.89 -4.96 -6.39
C PRO A 85 8.10 -5.61 -5.02
N ASP A 86 9.10 -5.15 -4.27
CA ASP A 86 9.43 -5.61 -2.93
C ASP A 86 8.38 -5.15 -1.91
N ILE A 87 8.15 -5.98 -0.88
CA ILE A 87 7.01 -5.80 0.04
C ILE A 87 7.18 -4.58 0.95
N ASP A 88 8.40 -4.29 1.37
CA ASP A 88 8.78 -3.11 2.15
C ASP A 88 8.38 -1.81 1.45
N ASN A 89 8.66 -1.70 0.14
CA ASN A 89 8.35 -0.53 -0.66
C ASN A 89 6.85 -0.42 -0.96
N LEU A 90 6.13 -1.55 -1.02
CA LEU A 90 4.67 -1.56 -1.10
C LEU A 90 4.03 -1.06 0.19
N ILE A 91 4.49 -1.55 1.34
CA ILE A 91 4.06 -1.09 2.67
C ILE A 91 4.28 0.41 2.75
N LYS A 92 5.48 0.90 2.43
CA LYS A 92 5.81 2.33 2.43
C LYS A 92 4.84 3.19 1.62
N THR A 93 4.41 2.73 0.44
CA THR A 93 3.41 3.46 -0.36
C THR A 93 2.09 3.64 0.38
N VAL A 94 1.63 2.60 1.08
CA VAL A 94 0.36 2.62 1.82
C VAL A 94 0.48 3.51 3.05
N LEU A 95 1.58 3.40 3.80
CA LEU A 95 1.84 4.24 4.98
C LEU A 95 1.89 5.72 4.61
N ASP A 96 2.69 6.08 3.60
CA ASP A 96 2.77 7.45 3.08
C ASP A 96 1.41 8.03 2.66
N ALA A 97 0.51 7.20 2.13
CA ALA A 97 -0.82 7.65 1.68
C ALA A 97 -1.78 7.86 2.88
N ALA A 98 -1.62 7.06 3.93
CA ALA A 98 -2.45 7.05 5.13
C ALA A 98 -2.05 8.09 6.19
N ASN A 99 -0.79 8.57 6.18
CA ASN A 99 -0.32 9.65 7.08
C ASN A 99 -1.19 10.91 6.95
N GLY A 100 -1.61 11.48 8.07
CA GLY A 100 -2.54 12.61 8.13
C GLY A 100 -3.93 12.32 7.56
N ARG A 101 -4.35 11.05 7.48
CA ARG A 101 -5.68 10.62 7.01
C ARG A 101 -6.30 9.59 7.93
N ILE A 102 -5.58 8.48 8.14
CA ILE A 102 -6.01 7.40 9.03
C ILE A 102 -5.44 7.61 10.43
N TRP A 103 -4.18 8.02 10.52
CA TRP A 103 -3.42 8.36 11.73
C TRP A 103 -2.61 9.65 11.46
N GLN A 104 -1.99 10.21 12.49
CA GLN A 104 -1.18 11.42 12.34
C GLN A 104 0.15 11.10 11.66
N ASP A 105 0.90 10.13 12.19
CA ASP A 105 2.19 9.69 11.66
C ASP A 105 2.37 8.16 11.79
N ASP A 106 3.26 7.58 10.97
CA ASP A 106 3.47 6.14 10.91
C ASP A 106 4.16 5.57 12.16
N ASN A 107 4.71 6.43 13.02
CA ASN A 107 5.24 6.07 14.34
C ASN A 107 4.19 5.42 15.28
N GLN A 108 2.90 5.61 15.01
CA GLN A 108 1.81 4.99 15.77
C GLN A 108 1.63 3.50 15.44
N ILE A 109 2.26 3.01 14.36
CA ILE A 109 2.14 1.63 13.92
C ILE A 109 3.18 0.78 14.66
N VAL A 110 2.70 -0.03 15.59
CA VAL A 110 3.55 -0.86 16.45
C VAL A 110 3.75 -2.28 15.90
N GLU A 111 2.92 -2.69 14.96
CA GLU A 111 2.98 -4.02 14.34
C GLU A 111 2.49 -3.97 12.89
N ILE A 112 3.22 -4.61 11.98
CA ILE A 112 2.82 -4.78 10.58
C ILE A 112 2.90 -6.25 10.18
N ARG A 113 1.79 -6.78 9.69
CA ARG A 113 1.74 -8.04 8.95
C ARG A 113 1.45 -7.73 7.48
N SER A 114 2.22 -8.31 6.56
CA SER A 114 1.94 -8.09 5.14
C SER A 114 2.33 -9.26 4.25
N PHE A 115 1.62 -9.40 3.15
CA PHE A 115 1.97 -10.33 2.07
C PHE A 115 1.45 -9.84 0.72
N LYS A 116 2.00 -10.41 -0.36
CA LYS A 116 1.54 -10.16 -1.74
C LYS A 116 1.17 -11.48 -2.42
N LYS A 117 0.02 -11.50 -3.08
CA LYS A 117 -0.48 -12.65 -3.86
C LYS A 117 -1.05 -12.20 -5.20
N TYR A 118 -1.21 -13.13 -6.12
CA TYR A 118 -1.97 -12.88 -7.33
C TYR A 118 -3.47 -13.02 -7.08
N ALA A 119 -4.26 -12.19 -7.75
CA ALA A 119 -5.70 -12.18 -7.69
C ALA A 119 -6.27 -11.78 -9.06
N GLU A 120 -7.55 -12.11 -9.29
CA GLU A 120 -8.27 -11.65 -10.47
C GLU A 120 -8.52 -10.15 -10.42
N THR A 121 -8.98 -9.67 -9.25
CA THR A 121 -9.21 -8.25 -9.01
C THR A 121 -8.03 -7.65 -8.24
N PRO A 122 -7.27 -6.73 -8.85
CA PRO A 122 -6.19 -6.04 -8.15
C PRO A 122 -6.74 -5.08 -7.10
N LYS A 123 -6.18 -5.15 -5.88
CA LYS A 123 -6.56 -4.30 -4.75
C LYS A 123 -5.51 -4.30 -3.66
N VAL A 124 -5.62 -3.36 -2.73
CA VAL A 124 -4.90 -3.36 -1.46
C VAL A 124 -5.94 -3.44 -0.34
N ILE A 125 -5.77 -4.38 0.58
CA ILE A 125 -6.62 -4.48 1.77
C ILE A 125 -5.81 -4.04 2.97
N MET A 126 -6.39 -3.17 3.78
CA MET A 126 -5.83 -2.77 5.07
C MET A 126 -6.79 -3.21 6.17
N GLU A 127 -6.27 -3.89 7.18
CA GLU A 127 -7.00 -4.23 8.39
C GLU A 127 -6.30 -3.57 9.58
N LEU A 128 -7.05 -2.72 10.28
CA LEU A 128 -6.57 -1.93 11.40
C LEU A 128 -7.14 -2.50 12.69
N GLU A 129 -6.25 -2.74 13.63
CA GLU A 129 -6.59 -2.98 15.03
C GLU A 129 -5.91 -1.90 15.85
N TYR A 130 -6.68 -1.25 16.69
CA TYR A 130 -6.21 -0.20 17.57
C TYR A 130 -6.80 -0.45 18.96
N TRP A 131 -6.05 -0.11 19.98
CA TRP A 131 -6.46 -0.33 21.36
C TRP A 131 -7.67 0.54 21.66
N SER A 132 -8.68 -0.02 22.31
CA SER A 132 -9.81 0.73 22.86
C SER A 132 -9.65 0.80 24.37
N ASP A 133 -10.14 1.88 24.99
CA ASP A 133 -10.12 2.07 26.46
C ASP A 133 -11.05 1.09 27.21
N LEU A 134 -11.45 0.00 26.56
CA LEU A 134 -12.34 -1.05 27.04
C LEU A 134 -11.61 -2.40 27.19
N ASN A 135 -10.29 -2.42 27.03
CA ASN A 135 -9.45 -3.60 27.15
C ASN A 135 -8.60 -3.61 28.45
N GLU A 136 -9.07 -2.91 29.49
CA GLU A 136 -8.61 -3.05 30.88
C GLU A 136 -9.71 -3.65 31.76
#